data_AF-A0A3S1T612-F1
#
_entry.id   AF-A0A3S1T612-F1
#
_cell.length_a   1.000
_cell.length_b   1.000
_cell.length_c   1.000
_cell.angle_alpha   90.00
_cell.angle_beta   90.00
_cell.angle_gamma   90.00
#
_symmetry.space_group_name_H-M   'P 1'
#
loop_
_entity.id
_entity.type
_entity.pdbx_description
1 polymer ?
#
loop_
_entity_poly.entity_id
_entity_poly.type
_entity_poly.pdbx_seq_one_letter_code
_entity_poly.pdbx_strand_id
1 'polypeptide(L)'
;MEAYLVAILIITAIYVLLALGLNLQYGLTGLINFGHVGFFCIGAYTAALLDRAGVPWPISFLAGAALAALAAWPLGLVSLKLRDDYFAIVSLGFSEIVRIVVTSEQWLT
;
A
#
# COMPACT_ATOMS: atom_id res chain seq x y z
N MET A 1 27.98 10.08 -7.30
CA MET A 1 27.12 10.04 -8.51
C MET A 1 26.33 8.72 -8.57
N GLU A 2 26.99 7.57 -8.45
CA GLU A 2 26.32 6.25 -8.54
C GLU A 2 25.20 6.04 -7.51
N ALA A 3 25.44 6.30 -6.22
CA ALA A 3 24.41 6.16 -5.18
C ALA A 3 23.17 7.04 -5.41
N TYR A 4 23.34 8.21 -6.02
CA TYR A 4 22.24 9.10 -6.39
C TYR A 4 21.39 8.51 -7.51
N LEU A 5 22.03 7.95 -8.55
CA LEU A 5 21.33 7.25 -9.63
C LEU A 5 20.57 6.02 -9.13
N VAL A 6 21.17 5.25 -8.20
CA VAL A 6 20.51 4.10 -7.57
C VAL A 6 19.28 4.54 -6.77
N ALA A 7 19.37 5.63 -6.00
CA ALA A 7 18.24 6.14 -5.24
C ALA A 7 17.08 6.59 -6.15
N ILE A 8 17.38 7.32 -7.25
CA ILE A 8 16.38 7.68 -8.25
C ILE A 8 15.74 6.44 -8.84
N LEU A 9 16.56 5.46 -9.25
CA LEU A 9 16.07 4.22 -9.86
C LEU A 9 15.12 3.47 -8.93
N ILE A 10 15.43 3.38 -7.64
CA ILE A 10 14.57 2.75 -6.63
C ILE A 10 13.24 3.49 -6.52
N ILE A 11 13.27 4.82 -6.39
CA ILE A 11 12.05 5.64 -6.27
C ILE A 11 11.19 5.50 -7.53
N THR A 12 11.81 5.58 -8.71
CA THR A 12 11.12 5.37 -9.99
C THR A 12 10.50 3.97 -10.07
N ALA A 13 11.24 2.92 -9.69
CA ALA A 13 10.72 1.55 -9.69
C ALA A 13 9.52 1.38 -8.75
N ILE A 14 9.54 2.01 -7.57
CA ILE A 14 8.40 2.02 -6.64
C ILE A 14 7.18 2.67 -7.30
N TYR A 15 7.32 3.85 -7.89
CA TYR A 15 6.20 4.52 -8.57
C TYR A 15 5.70 3.76 -9.79
N VAL A 16 6.58 3.08 -10.54
CA VAL A 16 6.19 2.20 -11.65
C VAL A 16 5.33 1.05 -11.13
N LEU A 17 5.70 0.41 -10.03
CA LEU A 17 4.91 -0.66 -9.42
C LEU A 17 3.54 -0.16 -8.94
N LEU A 18 3.47 1.02 -8.30
CA LEU A 18 2.18 1.63 -7.92
C LEU A 18 1.33 1.95 -9.15
N ALA A 19 1.92 2.51 -10.20
CA ALA A 19 1.21 2.83 -11.43
C ALA A 19 0.66 1.57 -12.11
N LEU A 20 1.45 0.48 -12.16
CA LEU A 20 1.01 -0.82 -12.67
C LEU A 20 -0.13 -1.41 -11.82
N GLY A 21 -0.02 -1.32 -10.48
CA GLY A 21 -1.05 -1.77 -9.57
C GLY A 21 -2.37 -1.00 -9.75
N LEU A 22 -2.31 0.32 -9.92
CA LEU A 22 -3.48 1.14 -10.22
C LEU A 22 -4.04 0.84 -11.63
N ASN A 23 -3.19 0.64 -12.63
CA ASN A 23 -3.61 0.26 -13.97
C ASN A 23 -4.32 -1.10 -14.00
N LEU A 24 -3.87 -2.06 -13.18
CA LEU A 24 -4.54 -3.35 -13.05
C LEU A 24 -5.97 -3.20 -12.48
N GLN A 25 -6.14 -2.28 -11.53
CA GLN A 25 -7.45 -2.02 -10.91
C GLN A 25 -8.31 -1.17 -11.85
N TYR A 26 -7.92 0.07 -12.11
CA TYR A 26 -8.72 1.01 -12.88
C TYR A 26 -8.76 0.65 -14.38
N GLY A 27 -7.62 0.29 -14.97
CA GLY A 27 -7.53 0.02 -16.40
C GLY A 27 -8.25 -1.26 -16.85
N LEU A 28 -8.35 -2.29 -15.98
CA LEU A 28 -9.05 -3.53 -16.32
C LEU A 28 -10.49 -3.59 -15.76
N THR A 29 -10.74 -3.04 -14.57
CA THR A 29 -12.06 -3.17 -13.92
C THR A 29 -12.90 -1.91 -14.01
N GLY A 30 -12.33 -0.76 -14.38
CA GLY A 30 -13.00 0.54 -14.36
C GLY A 30 -13.14 1.17 -12.97
N LEU A 31 -12.77 0.45 -11.90
CA LEU A 31 -12.89 0.92 -10.52
C LEU A 31 -11.69 1.77 -10.11
N ILE A 32 -11.95 3.03 -9.75
CA ILE A 32 -10.92 3.96 -9.26
C ILE A 32 -10.61 3.66 -7.80
N ASN A 33 -9.38 3.26 -7.50
CA ASN A 33 -8.89 3.07 -6.13
C ASN A 33 -7.98 4.23 -5.71
N PHE A 34 -8.56 5.22 -5.02
CA PHE A 34 -7.82 6.32 -4.41
C PHE A 34 -7.10 5.91 -3.11
N GLY A 35 -7.50 4.79 -2.52
CA GLY A 35 -6.90 4.21 -1.33
C GLY A 35 -5.62 3.40 -1.56
N HIS A 36 -5.12 3.34 -2.81
CA HIS A 36 -4.01 2.47 -3.20
C HIS A 36 -2.74 2.69 -2.36
N VAL A 37 -2.46 3.96 -2.01
CA VAL A 37 -1.30 4.35 -1.20
C VAL A 37 -1.40 3.83 0.24
N GLY A 38 -2.61 3.67 0.79
CA GLY A 38 -2.82 3.11 2.13
C GLY A 38 -2.35 1.66 2.23
N PHE A 39 -2.65 0.83 1.22
CA PHE A 39 -2.18 -0.56 1.16
C PHE A 39 -0.66 -0.64 0.95
N PHE A 40 -0.12 0.23 0.10
CA PHE A 40 1.32 0.37 -0.08
C PHE A 40 2.01 0.71 1.25
N CYS A 41 1.46 1.64 2.02
CA CYS A 41 1.97 2.02 3.34
C CYS A 41 2.05 0.82 4.29
N ILE A 42 0.95 0.08 4.45
CA ILE A 42 0.89 -1.09 5.35
C ILE A 42 1.97 -2.12 4.99
N GLY A 43 2.07 -2.48 3.71
CA GLY A 43 3.03 -3.49 3.25
C GLY A 43 4.49 -3.02 3.38
N ALA A 44 4.78 -1.80 2.94
CA ALA A 44 6.13 -1.24 2.94
C ALA A 44 6.66 -1.04 4.37
N TYR A 45 5.85 -0.47 5.27
CA TYR A 45 6.26 -0.31 6.67
C TYR A 45 6.43 -1.65 7.36
N THR A 46 5.52 -2.61 7.17
CA THR A 46 5.66 -3.96 7.73
C THR A 46 6.99 -4.59 7.31
N ALA A 47 7.30 -4.59 6.01
CA ALA A 47 8.54 -5.14 5.50
C ALA A 47 9.77 -4.43 6.08
N ALA A 48 9.74 -3.09 6.15
CA ALA A 48 10.84 -2.29 6.70
C ALA A 48 11.05 -2.51 8.21
N LEU A 49 9.98 -2.65 8.99
CA LEU A 49 10.05 -2.93 10.43
C LEU A 49 10.62 -4.33 10.71
N LEU A 50 10.22 -5.35 9.94
CA LEU A 50 10.74 -6.71 10.08
C LEU A 50 12.20 -6.83 9.65
N ASP A 51 12.57 -6.16 8.55
CA ASP A 51 13.97 -6.08 8.11
C ASP A 51 14.85 -5.44 9.20
N ARG A 52 14.38 -4.36 9.83
CA ARG A 52 15.07 -3.75 10.99
C ARG A 52 15.13 -4.66 12.22
N ALA A 53 14.18 -5.55 12.40
CA ALA A 53 14.19 -6.54 13.48
C ALA A 53 15.15 -7.72 13.21
N GLY A 54 15.83 -7.74 12.06
CA GLY A 54 16.79 -8.79 11.68
C GLY A 54 16.14 -9.99 10.99
N VAL A 55 14.88 -9.89 10.58
CA VAL A 55 14.21 -10.94 9.79
C VAL A 55 14.77 -10.92 8.36
N PRO A 56 15.09 -12.08 7.75
CA PRO A 56 15.57 -12.14 6.37
C PRO A 56 14.63 -11.44 5.39
N TRP A 57 15.21 -10.67 4.46
CA TRP A 57 14.47 -9.85 3.50
C TRP A 57 13.32 -10.56 2.75
N PRO A 58 13.42 -11.86 2.34
CA PRO A 58 12.32 -12.50 1.62
C PRO A 58 11.11 -12.74 2.52
N ILE A 59 11.36 -13.05 3.80
CA ILE A 59 10.31 -13.29 4.79
C ILE A 59 9.65 -11.97 5.15
N SER A 60 10.44 -10.91 5.35
CA SER A 60 9.93 -9.55 5.60
C SER A 60 9.04 -9.05 4.45
N PHE A 61 9.46 -9.29 3.21
CA PHE A 61 8.68 -8.95 2.01
C PHE A 61 7.36 -9.73 1.94
N LEU A 62 7.39 -11.06 2.12
CA LEU A 62 6.19 -11.89 2.09
C LEU A 62 5.22 -11.55 3.24
N ALA A 63 5.74 -11.26 4.43
CA ALA A 63 4.94 -10.83 5.56
C ALA A 63 4.27 -9.48 5.30
N GLY A 64 4.98 -8.52 4.70
CA GLY A 64 4.41 -7.24 4.25
C GLY A 64 3.30 -7.42 3.22
N ALA A 65 3.52 -8.27 2.21
CA ALA A 65 2.52 -8.60 1.21
C ALA A 65 1.28 -9.29 1.83
N ALA A 66 1.49 -10.23 2.75
CA ALA A 66 0.42 -10.92 3.45
C ALA A 66 -0.41 -9.95 4.31
N LEU A 67 0.23 -9.06 5.07
CA LEU A 67 -0.49 -8.06 5.88
C LEU A 67 -1.26 -7.05 5.03
N ALA A 68 -0.67 -6.58 3.93
CA ALA A 68 -1.39 -5.72 2.99
C ALA A 68 -2.61 -6.43 2.37
N ALA A 69 -2.47 -7.71 2.00
CA ALA A 69 -3.58 -8.53 1.50
C ALA A 69 -4.67 -8.76 2.55
N LEU A 70 -4.28 -9.03 3.80
CA LEU A 70 -5.21 -9.18 4.92
C LEU A 70 -5.98 -7.88 5.20
N ALA A 71 -5.33 -6.72 5.08
CA ALA A 71 -6.00 -5.43 5.19
C ALA A 71 -6.95 -5.16 4.00
N ALA A 72 -6.57 -5.58 2.79
CA ALA A 72 -7.38 -5.42 1.58
C ALA A 72 -8.59 -6.37 1.54
N TRP A 73 -8.49 -7.55 2.14
CA TRP A 73 -9.54 -8.57 2.11
C TRP A 73 -10.92 -8.08 2.61
N PRO A 74 -11.07 -7.56 3.84
CA PRO A 74 -12.37 -7.07 4.31
C PRO A 74 -12.85 -5.86 3.50
N LEU A 75 -11.93 -4.98 3.07
CA LEU A 75 -12.29 -3.83 2.26
C LEU A 75 -12.87 -4.29 0.92
N GLY A 76 -12.21 -5.21 0.21
CA GLY A 76 -12.67 -5.75 -1.06
C GLY A 76 -14.01 -6.48 -0.96
N LEU A 77 -14.23 -7.28 0.09
CA LEU A 77 -15.49 -7.99 0.29
C LEU A 77 -16.70 -7.07 0.46
N VAL A 78 -16.49 -5.89 1.05
CA VAL A 78 -17.55 -4.89 1.27
C VAL A 78 -17.66 -3.94 0.08
N SER A 79 -16.53 -3.45 -0.43
CA SER A 79 -16.48 -2.36 -1.41
C SER A 79 -16.83 -2.81 -2.83
N LEU A 80 -16.53 -4.06 -3.21
CA LEU A 80 -16.86 -4.59 -4.55
C LEU A 80 -18.36 -4.77 -4.79
N LYS A 81 -19.19 -4.69 -3.74
CA LYS A 81 -20.65 -4.75 -3.85
C LYS A 81 -21.28 -3.36 -4.09
N LEU A 82 -20.48 -2.30 -4.03
CA LEU A 82 -20.94 -0.92 -4.18
C LEU A 82 -20.88 -0.49 -5.65
N ARG A 83 -21.53 0.63 -5.98
CA ARG A 83 -21.33 1.28 -7.28
C ARG A 83 -19.94 1.92 -7.33
N ASP A 84 -19.41 2.10 -8.54
CA ASP A 84 -18.04 2.57 -8.80
C ASP A 84 -17.69 3.86 -8.04
N ASP A 85 -18.62 4.83 -7.98
CA ASP A 85 -18.42 6.08 -7.25
C ASP A 85 -18.25 5.87 -5.73
N TYR A 86 -19.00 4.93 -5.16
CA TYR A 86 -18.92 4.61 -3.73
C TYR A 86 -17.65 3.81 -3.41
N PHE A 87 -17.18 2.95 -4.33
CA PHE A 87 -15.91 2.26 -4.18
C PHE A 87 -14.75 3.25 -4.05
N ALA A 88 -14.74 4.28 -4.91
CA ALA A 88 -13.74 5.34 -4.85
C ALA A 88 -13.73 6.06 -3.50
N ILE A 89 -14.90 6.46 -2.98
CA ILE A 89 -15.05 7.14 -1.69
C ILE A 89 -14.57 6.26 -0.53
N VAL A 90 -14.97 4.98 -0.50
CA VAL A 90 -14.55 4.03 0.54
C VAL A 90 -13.03 3.84 0.54
N SER A 91 -12.42 3.76 -0.64
CA SER A 91 -10.97 3.61 -0.76
C SER A 91 -10.21 4.85 -0.25
N LEU A 92 -10.69 6.07 -0.53
CA LEU A 92 -10.15 7.30 0.05
C LEU A 92 -10.24 7.28 1.58
N GLY A 93 -11.42 6.95 2.11
CA GLY A 93 -11.65 6.87 3.55
C GLY A 93 -10.71 5.87 4.22
N PHE A 94 -10.48 4.71 3.61
CA PHE A 94 -9.51 3.72 4.10
C PHE A 94 -8.10 4.29 4.20
N SER A 95 -7.58 4.91 3.12
CA SER A 95 -6.22 5.47 3.15
C SER A 95 -6.08 6.62 4.15
N GLU A 96 -7.15 7.38 4.35
CA GLU A 96 -7.20 8.45 5.36
C GLU A 96 -7.13 7.86 6.78
N ILE A 97 -7.89 6.80 7.05
CA ILE A 97 -7.82 6.08 8.34
C ILE A 97 -6.40 5.56 8.59
N VAL A 98 -5.76 4.95 7.59
CA VAL A 98 -4.37 4.48 7.71
C VAL A 98 -3.42 5.64 8.04
N ARG A 99 -3.57 6.78 7.37
CA ARG A 99 -2.75 7.97 7.65
C ARG A 99 -2.95 8.47 9.08
N ILE A 100 -4.19 8.55 9.54
CA ILE A 100 -4.53 8.99 10.90
C ILE A 100 -3.91 8.03 11.91
N VAL A 101 -4.11 6.71 11.76
CA VAL A 101 -3.53 5.71 12.66
C VAL A 101 -2.01 5.86 12.76
N VAL A 102 -1.32 5.91 11.62
CA VAL A 102 0.16 6.06 11.61
C VAL A 102 0.61 7.38 12.25
N THR A 103 -0.14 8.46 12.08
CA THR A 103 0.21 9.78 12.64
C THR A 103 -0.19 9.92 14.11
N SER A 104 -1.20 9.17 14.56
CA SER A 104 -1.71 9.17 15.92
C SER A 104 -0.90 8.31 16.88
N GLU A 105 -0.04 7.42 16.37
CA GLU A 105 0.89 6.61 17.17
C GLU A 105 2.00 7.48 17.79
N GLN A 106 1.61 8.34 18.75
CA GLN A 106 2.50 9.23 19.49
C GLN A 106 3.57 8.48 20.28
N TRP A 107 3.35 7.20 20.61
CA TRP A 107 4.34 6.39 21.33
C TRP A 107 5.60 6.06 20.51
N LEU A 108 5.56 6.29 19.19
CA LEU A 108 6.65 6.02 18.26
C LEU A 108 7.64 7.20 18.13
N THR A 109 7.32 8.34 18.74
CA THR A 109 8.13 9.58 18.82
C THR A 109 8.40 9.96 20.26
#